data_AF-A0A1M3PG44-F1
#
_entry.id   AF-A0A1M3PG44-F1
#
_cell.length_a   1.000
_cell.length_b   1.000
_cell.length_c   1.000
_cell.angle_alpha   90.00
_cell.angle_beta   90.00
_cell.angle_gamma   90.00
#
_symmetry.space_group_name_H-M   'P 1'
#
loop_
_entity.id
_entity.type
_entity.pdbx_description
1 polymer ?
#
loop_
_entity_poly.entity_id
_entity_poly.type
_entity_poly.pdbx_seq_one_letter_code
_entity_poly.pdbx_strand_id
1 'polypeptide(L)' 'MTFIRKFFKNNKGATAIEYGLIAALIAVAAIVAMGQLGSNLSNTFNKVNNGLTNSQ' A
#
# COMPACT_ATOMS: atom_id res chain seq x y z
N MET A 1 -19.53 9.17 37.67
CA MET A 1 -18.09 9.47 37.41
C MET A 1 -17.27 8.27 36.90
N THR A 2 -17.84 7.07 36.68
CA THR A 2 -17.08 5.88 36.25
C THR A 2 -16.85 5.80 34.73
N PHE A 3 -17.75 6.37 33.93
CA PHE A 3 -17.66 6.34 32.46
C PHE A 3 -16.48 7.17 31.92
N ILE A 4 -16.37 8.43 32.37
CA ILE A 4 -15.27 9.33 31.99
C ILE A 4 -13.91 8.74 32.41
N ARG A 5 -13.81 8.18 33.62
CA ARG A 5 -12.58 7.55 34.11
C ARG A 5 -12.18 6.29 33.33
N LYS A 6 -13.14 5.53 32.79
CA LYS A 6 -12.89 4.37 31.90
C LYS A 6 -12.47 4.81 30.50
N PHE A 7 -13.00 5.92 30.00
CA PHE A 7 -12.61 6.48 28.71
C PHE A 7 -11.14 6.96 28.71
N PHE A 8 -10.72 7.68 29.75
CA PHE A 8 -9.31 8.11 29.91
C PHE A 8 -8.34 6.96 30.21
N LYS A 9 -8.81 5.80 30.71
CA LYS A 9 -8.00 4.60 30.97
C LYS A 9 -7.86 3.69 29.73
N ASN A 10 -8.51 4.02 28.62
CA ASN A 10 -8.59 3.15 27.45
C ASN A 10 -7.40 3.37 26.50
N ASN A 11 -6.41 2.49 26.55
CA ASN A 11 -5.20 2.55 25.69
C ASN A 11 -5.43 2.07 24.25
N LYS A 12 -6.66 1.66 23.89
CA LYS A 12 -6.99 1.16 22.54
C LYS A 12 -6.63 2.15 21.43
N GLY A 13 -6.74 3.46 21.69
CA GLY A 13 -6.32 4.50 20.76
C GLY A 13 -4.80 4.59 20.60
N ALA A 14 -4.04 4.40 21.69
CA ALA A 14 -2.58 4.35 21.64
C ALA A 14 -2.09 3.14 20.83
N THR A 15 -2.70 1.98 21.04
CA THR A 15 -2.41 0.76 20.26
C THR A 15 -2.76 0.93 18.77
N ALA A 16 -3.82 1.67 18.44
CA ALA A 16 -4.19 1.98 17.05
C ALA A 16 -3.16 2.88 16.35
N ILE A 17 -2.50 3.79 17.08
CA ILE A 17 -1.44 4.65 16.52
C ILE A 17 -0.16 3.83 16.25
N GLU A 18 0.18 2.89 17.14
CA GLU A 18 1.35 2.02 16.98
C GLU A 18 1.23 1.10 15.76
N TYR A 19 0.12 0.37 15.64
CA TYR A 19 -0.12 -0.49 14.47
C TYR A 19 -0.49 0.30 13.23
N GLY A 20 -1.06 1.51 13.38
CA GLY A 20 -1.36 2.41 12.28
C GLY A 20 -0.09 2.87 11.55
N LEU A 21 0.99 3.15 12.27
CA LEU A 21 2.27 3.52 11.67
C LEU A 21 2.91 2.35 10.91
N ILE A 22 2.86 1.13 11.47
CA ILE A 22 3.35 -0.08 10.79
C ILE A 22 2.54 -0.34 9.52
N ALA A 23 1.22 -0.25 9.58
CA ALA A 23 0.35 -0.40 8.42
C ALA A 23 0.63 0.65 7.33
N ALA A 24 0.89 1.90 7.72
CA ALA A 24 1.26 2.96 6.80
C ALA A 24 2.58 2.65 6.07
N LEU A 25 3.60 2.15 6.78
CA LEU A 25 4.87 1.76 6.17
C LEU A 25 4.73 0.61 5.16
N ILE A 26 3.93 -0.41 5.51
CA ILE A 26 3.62 -1.53 4.61
C ILE A 26 2.88 -1.03 3.36
N ALA A 27 1.89 -0.14 3.55
CA ALA A 27 1.13 0.43 2.44
C ALA A 27 2.01 1.22 1.47
N VAL A 28 2.93 2.05 1.98
CA VAL A 28 3.88 2.81 1.15
C VAL A 28 4.78 1.86 0.35
N ALA A 29 5.33 0.82 0.98
CA ALA A 29 6.16 -0.17 0.29
C ALA A 29 5.37 -0.91 -0.80
N ALA A 30 4.12 -1.28 -0.52
CA ALA A 30 3.23 -1.94 -1.49
C ALA A 30 2.93 -1.02 -2.70
N ILE A 31 2.68 0.27 -2.49
CA ILE A 31 2.44 1.24 -3.57
C ILE A 31 3.65 1.31 -4.51
N VAL A 32 4.86 1.39 -3.95
CA VAL A 32 6.10 1.43 -4.75
C VAL A 32 6.28 0.15 -5.56
N ALA A 33 6.11 -1.01 -4.93
CA ALA A 33 6.23 -2.30 -5.61
C ALA A 33 5.18 -2.46 -6.73
N MET A 34 3.93 -2.07 -6.49
CA MET A 34 2.87 -2.10 -7.51
C MET A 34 3.16 -1.14 -8.66
N GLY A 35 3.72 0.04 -8.41
CA GLY A 35 4.14 0.97 -9.45
C GLY A 35 5.20 0.37 -10.39
N GLN A 36 6.23 -0.27 -9.81
CA GLN A 36 7.26 -0.98 -10.58
C GLN A 36 6.68 -2.15 -11.38
N LEU A 37 5.80 -2.94 -10.77
CA LEU A 37 5.11 -4.05 -11.44
C LEU A 37 4.29 -3.55 -12.63
N GLY A 38 3.53 -2.46 -12.48
CA GLY A 38 2.76 -1.85 -13.56
C GLY A 38 3.65 -1.39 -14.72
N SER A 39 4.79 -0.76 -14.42
CA SER A 39 5.76 -0.36 -15.44
C SER A 39 6.32 -1.57 -16.21
N ASN A 40 6.73 -2.62 -15.51
CA ASN A 40 7.25 -3.84 -16.13
C ASN A 40 6.20 -4.54 -17.00
N LEU A 41 4.95 -4.56 -16.54
CA LEU A 41 3.84 -5.13 -17.30
C LEU A 41 3.57 -4.32 -18.58
N SER A 42 3.52 -2.99 -18.47
CA SER A 42 3.39 -2.10 -19.63
C SER A 42 4.53 -2.29 -20.63
N ASN A 43 5.78 -2.37 -20.16
CA ASN A 43 6.94 -2.65 -21.00
C ASN A 43 6.83 -4.00 -21.71
N THR A 44 6.31 -5.02 -21.03
CA THR A 44 6.10 -6.34 -21.63
C THR A 44 5.07 -6.27 -22.75
N PHE A 45 3.92 -5.64 -22.52
CA PHE A 45 2.91 -5.47 -23.56
C PHE A 45 3.40 -4.61 -24.73
N ASN A 46 4.16 -3.55 -24.46
CA ASN A 46 4.76 -2.73 -25.51
C ASN A 46 5.75 -3.53 -26.37
N LYS A 47 6.56 -4.41 -25.77
CA LYS A 47 7.45 -5.30 -26.52
C LYS A 47 6.69 -6.23 -27.45
N VAL A 48 5.59 -6.84 -26.96
CA VAL A 48 4.73 -7.71 -27.78
C VAL A 48 4.10 -6.92 -28.92
N ASN A 49 3.54 -5.75 -28.62
CA ASN A 49 2.94 -4.87 -29.63
C ASN A 49 3.96 -4.49 -30.71
N ASN A 50 5.17 -4.07 -30.31
CA ASN A 50 6.23 -3.70 -31.24
C ASN A 50 6.69 -4.89 -32.09
N GLY A 51 6.74 -6.09 -31.52
CA GLY A 51 7.04 -7.31 -32.27
C GLY A 51 5.99 -7.61 -33.34
N LEU A 52 4.71 -7.40 -33.03
CA LEU A 52 3.61 -7.58 -33.97
C LEU A 52 3.63 -6.51 -35.07
N THR A 53 3.87 -5.24 -34.73
CA THR A 53 3.93 -4.15 -35.73
C THR A 53 5.12 -4.28 -36.66
N ASN A 54 6.26 -4.77 -36.18
CA ASN A 54 7.46 -4.98 -37.00
C ASN A 54 7.38 -6.24 -37.87
N SER A 55 6.36 -7.09 -37.68
CA SER A 55 6.14 -8.30 -38.46
C SER A 55 5.09 -8.11 -39.57
N GLN A 56 4.66 -6.86 -39.81
CA GLN A 56 3.83 -6.40 -40.93
C GLN A 56 4.71 -5.69 -41.95
#